data_AF-A0AA38HFV5-F1
#
_entry.id   AF-A0AA38HFV5-F1
#
_cell.length_a   1.000
_cell.length_b   1.000
_cell.length_c   1.000
_cell.angle_alpha   90.00
_cell.angle_beta   90.00
_cell.angle_gamma   90.00
#
_symmetry.space_group_name_H-M   'P 1'
#
loop_
_entity.id
_entity.type
_entity.pdbx_description
1 polymer ?
#
loop_
_entity_poly.entity_id
_entity_poly.type
_entity_poly.pdbx_seq_one_letter_code
_entity_poly.pdbx_strand_id
1 'polypeptide(L)'
;MPTKKHTLSNDSDDEVATKKVKKASTATPVKWTPEEEAIFAELAEGILKKHLWDAVKADGRLVHRKANGIYMRIGTMVKKMIKS
;
A
#
# COMPACT_ATOMS: atom_id res chain seq x y z
N MET A 1 56.37 -2.25 -14.74
CA MET A 1 54.94 -1.90 -14.82
C MET A 1 54.23 -2.37 -13.55
N PRO A 2 53.19 -1.64 -13.09
CA PRO A 2 52.74 -1.49 -11.70
C PRO A 2 51.84 -2.67 -11.26
N THR A 3 51.55 -2.95 -9.97
CA THR A 3 50.85 -2.05 -9.03
C THR A 3 51.07 -2.44 -7.56
N LYS A 4 51.23 -1.39 -6.75
CA LYS A 4 51.36 -1.36 -5.28
C LYS A 4 50.13 -1.99 -4.59
N LYS A 5 50.36 -2.95 -3.69
CA LYS A 5 49.47 -3.22 -2.54
C LYS A 5 49.92 -2.32 -1.40
N HIS A 6 49.14 -1.30 -1.07
CA HIS A 6 49.31 -0.53 0.15
C HIS A 6 48.32 -1.06 1.18
N THR A 7 48.83 -1.80 2.16
CA THR A 7 48.19 -2.02 3.46
C THR A 7 48.66 -0.89 4.36
N LEU A 8 47.77 0.01 4.77
CA LEU A 8 48.00 0.86 5.94
C LEU A 8 46.68 1.03 6.69
N SER A 9 46.68 0.45 7.88
CA SER A 9 45.89 0.79 9.05
C SER A 9 45.93 2.30 9.36
N ASN A 10 44.81 2.85 9.80
CA ASN A 10 44.80 4.05 10.62
C ASN A 10 43.80 3.86 11.77
N ASP A 11 44.37 3.77 12.96
CA ASP A 11 43.73 3.82 14.27
C ASP A 11 43.23 5.26 14.49
N SER A 12 41.95 5.44 14.80
CA SER A 12 41.44 6.72 15.28
C SER A 12 40.27 6.46 16.22
N ASP A 13 40.60 6.53 17.50
CA ASP A 13 39.71 6.65 18.65
C ASP A 13 38.74 7.83 18.43
N ASP A 14 37.44 7.54 18.35
CA ASP A 14 36.39 8.55 18.50
C ASP A 14 35.20 7.89 19.23
N GLU A 15 35.02 8.31 20.48
CA GLU A 15 33.89 8.02 21.34
C GLU A 15 32.55 8.42 20.68
N VAL A 16 32.02 7.55 19.82
CA VAL A 16 30.65 7.72 19.34
C VAL A 16 29.72 7.06 20.35
N ALA A 17 29.31 7.88 21.32
CA ALA A 17 28.14 7.66 22.16
C ALA A 17 27.08 6.90 21.36
N THR A 18 26.85 5.63 21.72
CA THR A 18 25.83 4.80 21.10
C THR A 18 24.48 5.41 21.43
N LYS A 19 24.05 6.39 20.64
CA LYS A 19 22.66 6.83 20.58
C LYS A 19 21.91 5.57 20.18
N LYS A 20 21.31 4.92 21.18
CA LYS A 20 20.32 3.87 20.99
C LYS A 20 19.38 4.41 19.92
N VAL A 21 19.49 3.87 18.71
CA VAL A 21 18.51 4.09 17.66
C VAL A 21 17.21 3.68 18.31
N LYS A 22 16.39 4.66 18.67
CA LYS A 22 15.06 4.41 19.19
C LYS A 22 14.41 3.60 18.08
N LYS A 23 14.31 2.28 18.27
CA LYS A 23 13.49 1.40 17.43
C LYS A 23 12.20 2.18 17.26
N ALA A 24 11.90 2.58 16.01
CA ALA A 24 10.67 3.27 15.69
C ALA A 24 9.57 2.51 16.44
N SER A 25 8.99 3.17 17.44
CA SER A 25 7.99 2.57 18.31
C SER A 25 6.98 1.93 17.37
N THR A 26 6.85 0.61 17.45
CA THR A 26 5.90 -0.18 16.68
C THR A 26 4.59 0.58 16.71
N ALA A 27 4.26 1.29 15.62
CA ALA A 27 3.10 2.14 15.59
C ALA A 27 1.93 1.20 15.84
N THR A 28 1.22 1.40 16.95
CA THR A 28 0.01 0.63 17.23
C THR A 28 -0.86 0.75 15.98
N PRO A 29 -1.33 -0.36 15.40
CA PRO A 29 -2.15 -0.30 14.20
C PRO A 29 -3.34 0.59 14.52
N VAL A 30 -3.49 1.67 13.74
CA VAL A 30 -4.61 2.59 13.88
C VAL A 30 -5.87 1.77 13.62
N LYS A 31 -6.73 1.67 14.63
CA LYS A 31 -7.98 0.96 14.51
C LYS A 31 -8.93 1.83 13.69
N TRP A 32 -9.38 1.30 12.57
CA TRP A 32 -10.39 1.96 11.74
C TRP A 32 -11.68 2.13 12.54
N THR A 33 -12.21 3.34 12.53
CA THR A 33 -13.53 3.64 13.08
C THR A 33 -14.61 3.32 12.04
N PRO A 34 -15.86 3.04 12.47
CA PRO A 34 -16.97 2.81 11.54
C PRO A 34 -17.22 3.99 10.58
N GLU A 35 -16.92 5.21 11.04
CA GLU A 35 -17.04 6.44 10.26
C GLU A 35 -15.98 6.51 9.15
N GLU A 36 -14.72 6.19 9.47
CA GLU A 36 -13.64 6.13 8.48
C GLU A 36 -13.88 5.02 7.44
N GLU A 37 -14.40 3.87 7.87
CA GLU A 37 -14.77 2.79 6.94
C GLU A 37 -15.90 3.18 6.00
N ALA A 38 -16.89 3.93 6.48
CA ALA A 38 -17.99 4.43 5.64
C ALA A 38 -17.47 5.42 4.58
N ILE A 39 -16.60 6.36 4.96
CA ILE A 39 -15.98 7.32 4.04
C ILE A 39 -15.10 6.58 3.02
N PHE A 40 -14.29 5.63 3.48
CA PHE A 40 -13.43 4.84 2.61
C PHE A 40 -14.25 4.04 1.59
N ALA A 41 -15.34 3.42 2.03
CA ALA A 41 -16.24 2.65 1.18
C ALA A 41 -16.91 3.51 0.11
N GLU A 42 -17.38 4.71 0.45
CA GLU A 42 -17.97 5.65 -0.51
C GLU A 42 -16.94 6.08 -1.58
N LEU A 43 -15.73 6.44 -1.16
CA LEU A 43 -14.64 6.81 -2.07
C LEU A 43 -14.24 5.64 -2.98
N ALA A 44 -14.09 4.44 -2.41
CA ALA A 44 -13.75 3.23 -3.15
C ALA A 44 -14.84 2.91 -4.19
N GLU A 45 -16.12 2.99 -3.82
CA GLU A 45 -17.23 2.76 -4.74
C GLU A 45 -17.20 3.74 -5.93
N GLY A 46 -16.97 5.03 -5.65
CA GLY A 46 -16.87 6.06 -6.69
C GLY A 46 -15.72 5.83 -7.67
N ILE A 47 -14.54 5.48 -7.18
CA ILE A 47 -13.36 5.19 -8.01
C ILE A 47 -13.59 3.93 -8.84
N LEU A 48 -14.09 2.86 -8.21
CA LEU A 48 -14.35 1.59 -8.90
C LEU A 48 -15.40 1.74 -9.99
N LYS A 49 -16.49 2.48 -9.75
CA LYS A 49 -17.51 2.73 -10.78
C LYS A 49 -16.95 3.50 -11.98
N LYS A 50 -16.01 4.43 -11.77
CA LYS A 50 -15.43 5.22 -12.86
C LYS A 50 -14.39 4.44 -13.66
N HIS A 51 -13.48 3.74 -13.00
CA HIS A 51 -12.28 3.21 -13.66
C HIS A 51 -12.30 1.69 -13.87
N LEU A 52 -13.08 0.94 -13.09
CA LEU A 52 -13.02 -0.53 -13.16
C LEU A 52 -13.54 -1.07 -14.49
N TRP A 53 -14.56 -0.44 -15.08
CA TRP A 53 -15.08 -0.89 -16.38
C TRP A 53 -14.05 -0.72 -17.50
N ASP A 54 -13.28 0.37 -17.50
CA ASP A 54 -12.23 0.59 -18.49
C ASP A 54 -11.09 -0.42 -18.32
N ALA A 55 -10.70 -0.71 -17.07
CA ALA A 55 -9.74 -1.78 -16.78
C ALA A 55 -10.24 -3.16 -17.22
N VAL A 56 -11.52 -3.47 -17.01
CA VAL A 56 -12.14 -4.74 -17.44
C VAL A 56 -12.16 -4.86 -18.97
N LYS A 57 -12.42 -3.76 -19.69
CA LYS A 57 -12.33 -3.74 -21.16
C LYS A 57 -10.90 -3.99 -21.64
N ALA A 58 -9.90 -3.43 -20.96
CA ALA A 58 -8.50 -3.63 -21.30
C ALA A 58 -8.02 -5.08 -21.08
N ASP A 59 -8.47 -5.73 -20.00
CA ASP A 59 -8.13 -7.14 -19.70
C ASP A 59 -8.93 -8.14 -20.56
N GLY A 60 -10.15 -7.80 -20.97
CA GLY A 60 -10.96 -8.63 -21.88
C GLY A 60 -11.67 -9.82 -21.23
N ARG A 61 -11.19 -10.33 -20.08
CA ARG A 61 -11.72 -11.55 -19.43
C ARG A 61 -13.18 -11.42 -18.97
N LEU A 62 -13.56 -10.24 -18.51
CA LEU A 62 -14.86 -9.97 -17.88
C LEU A 62 -15.81 -9.14 -18.76
N VAL A 63 -15.46 -8.88 -20.02
CA VAL A 63 -16.25 -8.02 -20.92
C VAL A 63 -17.66 -8.59 -21.17
N HIS A 64 -17.80 -9.92 -21.19
CA HIS A 64 -19.09 -10.60 -21.35
C HIS A 64 -20.13 -10.27 -20.25
N ARG A 65 -19.69 -9.83 -19.06
CA ARG A 65 -20.58 -9.45 -17.96
C ARG A 65 -21.28 -8.11 -18.18
N LYS A 66 -20.80 -7.30 -19.13
CA LYS A 66 -21.25 -5.93 -19.43
C LYS A 66 -21.04 -4.96 -18.24
N ALA A 67 -21.04 -3.66 -18.53
CA ALA A 67 -20.75 -2.62 -17.53
C ALA A 67 -21.70 -2.71 -16.31
N ASN A 68 -22.99 -2.93 -16.56
CA ASN A 68 -23.99 -3.02 -15.50
C ASN A 68 -23.71 -4.16 -14.50
N GLY A 69 -23.27 -5.33 -15.00
CA GLY A 69 -22.91 -6.47 -14.15
C GLY A 69 -21.73 -6.17 -13.22
N ILE A 70 -20.76 -5.38 -13.70
CA ILE A 70 -19.62 -4.94 -12.92
C ILE A 70 -20.05 -3.91 -11.86
N TYR A 71 -20.90 -2.94 -12.20
CA TYR A 71 -21.40 -1.94 -11.24
C TYR A 71 -22.20 -2.56 -10.10
N MET A 72 -23.09 -3.51 -10.41
CA MET A 72 -23.81 -4.25 -9.38
C MET A 72 -22.85 -5.03 -8.48
N ARG A 73 -21.81 -5.65 -9.07
CA ARG A 73 -20.84 -6.41 -8.30
C ARG A 73 -20.03 -5.52 -7.34
N ILE A 74 -19.60 -4.34 -7.79
CA ILE A 74 -18.91 -3.34 -6.95
C ILE A 74 -19.77 -2.99 -5.74
N GLY A 75 -21.03 -2.62 -5.94
CA GLY A 75 -21.93 -2.26 -4.83
C GLY A 75 -22.10 -3.39 -3.81
N THR A 76 -22.24 -4.64 -4.27
CA THR A 76 -22.31 -5.79 -3.35
C THR A 76 -21.01 -6.05 -2.60
N MET A 77 -19.86 -5.74 -3.20
CA MET A 77 -18.55 -5.92 -2.57
C MET A 77 -18.33 -4.87 -1.48
N VAL A 78 -18.57 -3.60 -1.80
CA VAL A 78 -18.43 -2.48 -0.85
C VAL A 78 -19.38 -2.66 0.34
N LYS A 79 -20.63 -3.06 0.09
CA LYS A 79 -21.60 -3.34 1.17
C LYS A 79 -21.17 -4.48 2.10
N LYS A 80 -20.45 -5.48 1.57
CA LYS A 80 -19.89 -6.57 2.40
C LYS A 80 -18.71 -6.10 3.24
N MET A 81 -17.92 -5.15 2.74
CA MET A 81 -16.77 -4.61 3.47
C MET A 81 -17.21 -3.81 4.71
N ILE A 82 -18.29 -3.02 4.62
CA ILE A 82 -18.83 -2.24 5.77
C ILE A 82 -19.51 -3.14 6.82
N LYS A 83 -20.02 -4.31 6.42
CA LYS A 83 -20.80 -5.19 7.31
C LYS A 83 -19.93 -6.26 8.00
N SER A 84 -18.66 -6.37 7.62
CA SER A 84 -17.73 -7.40 8.14
C SER A 84 -16.98 -6.91 9.36
#